data_AF-A0A517ZCJ1-F1
#
_entry.id   AF-A0A517ZCJ1-F1
#
_cell.length_a   1.000
_cell.length_b   1.000
_cell.length_c   1.000
_cell.angle_alpha   90.00
_cell.angle_beta   90.00
_cell.angle_gamma   90.00
#
_symmetry.space_group_name_H-M   'P 1'
#
loop_
_entity.id
_entity.type
_entity.pdbx_description
1 polymer ?
#
loop_
_entity_poly.entity_id
_entity_poly.type
_entity_poly.pdbx_seq_one_letter_code
_entity_poly.pdbx_strand_id
1 'polypeptide(L)'
;MSNSMQQTEQALVVRLRAMGDQYRRALSIVEGLSGDAAGQSPGDLDTLQQVMRDLGRMEAEIAPLRDQWRSWQKRPGSELAAEVAGQEELLKSLITRVGGVERALIERRGQLLPDVDAAVRRQQMRKAYGHSGRRGTVPG
;
A
#
# COMPACT_ATOMS: atom_id res chain seq x y z
N MET A 1 -19.72 21.52 32.09
CA MET A 1 -19.93 20.69 30.87
C MET A 1 -19.03 21.10 29.71
N SER A 2 -18.81 22.39 29.43
CA SER A 2 -17.96 22.84 28.31
C SER A 2 -16.51 22.35 28.35
N ASN A 3 -15.90 22.20 29.54
CA ASN A 3 -14.52 21.76 29.68
C ASN A 3 -14.31 20.29 29.24
N SER A 4 -15.22 19.38 29.62
CA SER A 4 -15.15 17.97 29.19
C SER A 4 -15.35 17.83 27.68
N MET A 5 -16.14 18.71 27.08
CA MET A 5 -16.38 18.72 25.64
C MET A 5 -15.14 19.14 24.86
N GLN A 6 -14.54 20.26 25.26
CA GLN A 6 -13.28 20.75 24.67
C GLN A 6 -12.13 19.75 24.85
N GLN A 7 -12.07 19.05 25.99
CA GLN A 7 -11.05 18.02 26.22
C GLN A 7 -11.20 16.82 25.27
N THR A 8 -12.42 16.33 25.06
CA THR A 8 -12.67 15.23 24.11
C THR A 8 -12.42 15.67 22.66
N GLU A 9 -12.78 16.90 22.29
CA GLU A 9 -12.47 17.46 20.98
C GLU A 9 -10.96 17.53 20.73
N GLN A 10 -10.21 18.06 21.71
CA GLN A 10 -8.76 18.13 21.62
C GLN A 10 -8.14 16.73 21.53
N ALA A 11 -8.65 15.78 22.31
CA ALA A 11 -8.20 14.39 22.24
C ALA A 11 -8.46 13.79 20.85
N LEU A 12 -9.62 14.05 20.23
CA LEU A 12 -9.92 13.64 18.87
C LEU A 12 -8.94 14.25 17.86
N VAL A 13 -8.69 15.56 17.93
CA VAL A 13 -7.72 16.25 17.07
C VAL A 13 -6.34 15.60 17.16
N VAL A 14 -5.83 15.38 18.37
CA VAL A 14 -4.50 14.78 18.60
C VAL A 14 -4.44 13.37 18.01
N ARG A 15 -5.48 12.56 18.20
CA ARG A 15 -5.53 11.18 17.69
C ARG A 15 -5.67 11.14 16.17
N LEU A 16 -6.49 12.02 15.58
CA LEU A 16 -6.61 12.14 14.13
C LEU A 16 -5.29 12.57 13.49
N ARG A 17 -4.54 13.50 14.10
CA ARG A 17 -3.19 13.87 13.63
C ARG A 17 -2.24 12.68 13.59
N ALA A 18 -2.17 11.93 14.68
CA ALA A 18 -1.32 10.73 14.76
C ALA A 18 -1.72 9.68 13.71
N MET A 19 -3.03 9.50 13.47
CA MET A 19 -3.53 8.63 12.40
C MET A 19 -3.15 9.15 11.01
N GLY A 20 -3.16 10.48 10.82
CA GLY A 20 -2.68 11.12 9.59
C GLY A 20 -1.20 10.89 9.31
N ASP A 21 -0.37 10.88 10.33
CA ASP A 21 1.06 10.51 10.20
C ASP A 21 1.21 9.07 9.70
N GLN A 22 0.38 8.14 10.21
CA GLN A 22 0.39 6.75 9.74
C GLN A 22 -0.10 6.61 8.29
N TYR A 23 -1.15 7.34 7.89
CA TYR A 23 -1.56 7.35 6.48
C TYR A 23 -0.48 7.91 5.55
N ARG A 24 0.21 8.98 5.95
CA ARG A 24 1.35 9.51 5.17
C ARG A 24 2.49 8.50 5.07
N ARG A 25 2.78 7.77 6.14
CA ARG A 25 3.76 6.68 6.11
C ARG A 25 3.33 5.56 5.16
N ALA A 26 2.06 5.14 5.21
CA ALA A 26 1.52 4.14 4.29
C ALA A 26 1.63 4.62 2.82
N LEU A 27 1.28 5.87 2.55
CA LEU A 27 1.40 6.48 1.22
C LEU A 27 2.82 6.45 0.68
N SER A 28 3.82 6.79 1.51
CA SER A 28 5.23 6.78 1.11
C SER A 28 5.71 5.36 0.78
N ILE A 29 5.27 4.35 1.54
CA ILE A 29 5.58 2.94 1.23
C ILE A 29 4.96 2.54 -0.11
N VAL A 30 3.68 2.86 -0.34
CA VAL A 30 2.99 2.53 -1.59
C VAL A 30 3.61 3.25 -2.78
N GLU A 31 4.05 4.50 -2.65
CA GLU A 31 4.81 5.20 -3.69
C GLU A 31 6.13 4.49 -4.01
N GLY A 32 6.86 4.04 -2.99
CA GLY A 32 8.09 3.26 -3.16
C GLY A 32 7.86 1.96 -3.94
N LEU A 33 6.73 1.29 -3.68
CA LEU A 33 6.32 0.08 -4.41
C LEU A 33 5.92 0.34 -5.87
N SER A 34 5.54 1.58 -6.21
CA SER A 34 5.10 1.95 -7.56
C SER A 34 6.24 2.29 -8.51
N GLY A 35 7.46 2.55 -8.00
CA GLY A 35 8.61 2.89 -8.82
C GLY A 35 9.30 1.66 -9.44
N ASP A 36 10.13 1.87 -10.47
CA ASP A 36 10.88 0.82 -11.20
C ASP A 36 11.77 -0.09 -10.30
N ALA A 37 11.96 0.30 -9.03
CA ALA A 37 12.63 -0.50 -8.00
C ALA A 37 11.72 -1.57 -7.34
N ALA A 38 10.47 -1.75 -7.79
CA ALA A 38 9.44 -2.67 -7.29
C ALA A 38 9.81 -4.17 -7.23
N GLY A 39 11.09 -4.52 -7.44
CA GLY A 39 11.61 -5.87 -7.32
C GLY A 39 12.41 -6.19 -6.05
N GLN A 40 12.69 -5.24 -5.14
CA GLN A 40 13.82 -5.41 -4.22
C GLN A 40 13.57 -5.51 -2.71
N SER A 41 12.37 -5.27 -2.16
CA SER A 41 12.21 -5.36 -0.70
C SER A 41 10.89 -5.99 -0.24
N PRO A 42 10.89 -7.31 0.07
CA PRO A 42 9.80 -7.94 0.82
C PRO A 42 9.44 -7.20 2.12
N GLY A 43 10.41 -6.49 2.72
CA GLY A 43 10.24 -5.72 3.95
C GLY A 43 9.26 -4.54 3.82
N ASP A 44 9.04 -4.00 2.62
CA ASP A 44 8.13 -2.87 2.41
C ASP A 44 6.66 -3.31 2.52
N LEU A 45 6.34 -4.52 2.06
CA LEU A 45 5.00 -5.10 2.19
C LEU A 45 4.69 -5.46 3.65
N ASP A 46 5.65 -6.06 4.36
CA ASP A 46 5.50 -6.37 5.79
C ASP A 46 5.33 -5.08 6.61
N THR A 47 6.08 -4.03 6.26
CA THR A 47 5.95 -2.71 6.89
C THR A 47 4.58 -2.10 6.60
N LEU A 48 4.10 -2.18 5.36
CA LEU A 48 2.76 -1.71 5.00
C LEU A 48 1.67 -2.45 5.77
N GLN A 49 1.76 -3.79 5.87
CA GLN A 49 0.84 -4.59 6.67
C GLN A 49 0.86 -4.18 8.15
N GLN A 50 2.04 -3.92 8.70
CA GLN A 50 2.16 -3.43 10.08
C GLN A 50 1.47 -2.07 10.25
N VAL A 51 1.71 -1.12 9.36
CA VAL A 51 1.08 0.20 9.39
C VAL A 51 -0.45 0.08 9.29
N MET A 52 -0.97 -0.82 8.44
CA MET A 52 -2.41 -1.06 8.34
C MET A 52 -3.02 -1.65 9.62
N ARG A 53 -2.30 -2.56 10.30
CA ARG A 53 -2.72 -3.07 11.62
C ARG A 53 -2.72 -1.97 12.67
N ASP A 54 -1.72 -1.10 12.65
CA ASP A 54 -1.62 0.02 13.59
C ASP A 54 -2.75 1.02 13.38
N LEU A 55 -3.08 1.35 12.13
CA LEU A 55 -4.24 2.16 11.77
C LEU A 55 -5.55 1.54 12.28
N GLY A 56 -5.73 0.22 12.13
CA GLY A 56 -6.91 -0.47 12.66
C GLY A 56 -7.03 -0.38 14.18
N ARG A 57 -5.91 -0.44 14.91
CA ARG A 57 -5.89 -0.22 16.37
C ARG A 57 -6.23 1.22 16.73
N MET A 58 -5.65 2.20 16.03
CA MET A 58 -5.94 3.63 16.26
C MET A 58 -7.41 3.96 16.02
N GLU A 59 -8.02 3.40 14.96
CA GLU A 59 -9.45 3.58 14.68
C GLU A 59 -10.33 3.03 15.80
N ALA A 60 -9.99 1.86 16.34
CA ALA A 60 -10.67 1.28 17.49
C ALA A 60 -10.52 2.13 18.76
N GLU A 61 -9.36 2.76 18.98
CA GLU A 61 -9.12 3.69 20.09
C GLU A 61 -9.89 5.01 19.94
N ILE A 62 -10.08 5.50 18.71
CA ILE A 62 -10.80 6.74 18.41
C ILE A 62 -12.32 6.55 18.52
N ALA A 63 -12.83 5.36 18.19
CA ALA A 63 -14.26 5.04 18.20
C ALA A 63 -15.03 5.54 19.45
N PRO A 64 -14.60 5.23 20.70
CA PRO A 64 -15.31 5.70 21.89
C PRO A 64 -15.32 7.22 22.04
N LEU A 65 -14.22 7.91 21.69
CA LEU A 65 -14.14 9.37 21.74
C LEU A 65 -15.07 10.00 20.70
N ARG A 66 -15.15 9.40 19.51
CA ARG A 66 -16.05 9.84 18.45
C ARG A 66 -17.51 9.66 18.84
N ASP A 67 -17.85 8.53 19.47
CA ASP A 67 -19.22 8.26 19.92
C ASP A 67 -19.62 9.19 21.06
N GLN A 68 -18.70 9.46 21.99
CA GLN A 68 -18.88 10.48 23.01
C GLN A 68 -19.11 11.87 22.40
N TRP A 69 -18.30 12.28 21.41
CA TRP A 69 -18.48 13.55 20.71
C TRP A 69 -19.84 13.64 20.01
N ARG A 70 -20.23 12.58 19.29
CA ARG A 70 -21.53 12.49 18.61
C ARG A 70 -22.71 12.59 19.58
N SER A 71 -22.59 12.02 20.78
CA SER A 71 -23.64 12.07 21.80
C SER A 71 -24.03 13.49 22.20
N TRP A 72 -23.10 14.45 22.05
CA TRP A 72 -23.34 15.85 22.36
C TRP A 72 -24.05 16.63 21.25
N GLN A 73 -24.20 16.04 20.06
CA GLN A 73 -24.88 16.64 18.90
C GLN A 73 -24.40 18.06 18.56
N LYS A 74 -23.12 18.34 18.83
CA LYS A 74 -22.49 19.62 18.51
C LYS A 74 -21.76 19.55 17.18
N ARG A 75 -21.67 20.71 16.53
CA ARG A 75 -20.77 20.87 15.38
C ARG A 75 -19.33 20.83 15.87
N PRO A 76 -18.43 20.12 15.16
CA PRO A 76 -17.00 20.22 15.41
C PRO A 76 -16.55 21.68 15.26
N GLY A 77 -15.60 22.08 16.10
CA GLY A 77 -14.82 23.28 15.90
C GLY A 77 -14.01 23.20 14.60
N SER A 78 -13.47 24.34 14.17
CA SER A 78 -12.74 24.47 12.91
C SER A 78 -11.56 23.51 12.81
N GLU A 79 -10.83 23.30 13.91
CA GLU A 79 -9.67 22.41 13.96
C GLU A 79 -10.07 20.95 13.75
N LEU A 80 -11.05 20.44 14.50
CA LEU A 80 -11.54 19.07 14.33
C LEU A 80 -12.12 18.85 12.93
N ALA A 81 -12.87 19.82 12.40
CA ALA A 81 -13.39 19.75 11.04
C ALA A 81 -12.27 19.68 9.98
N ALA A 82 -11.21 20.47 10.14
CA ALA A 82 -10.06 20.46 9.25
C ALA A 82 -9.31 19.13 9.29
N GLU A 83 -9.08 18.56 10.48
CA GLU A 83 -8.43 17.25 10.61
C GLU A 83 -9.25 16.15 9.95
N VAL A 84 -10.57 16.12 10.15
CA VAL A 84 -11.45 15.12 9.50
C VAL A 84 -11.38 15.23 7.97
N ALA A 85 -11.45 16.44 7.42
CA ALA A 85 -11.33 16.65 5.98
C ALA A 85 -9.94 16.22 5.45
N GLY A 86 -8.87 16.52 6.19
CA GLY A 86 -7.51 16.09 5.85
C GLY A 86 -7.35 14.58 5.84
N GLN A 87 -7.94 13.87 6.81
CA GLN A 87 -7.96 12.40 6.82
C GLN A 87 -8.67 11.81 5.61
N GLU A 88 -9.80 12.41 5.20
CA GLU A 88 -10.56 11.95 4.04
C GLU A 88 -9.73 12.01 2.76
N GLU A 89 -8.99 13.10 2.55
CA GLU A 89 -8.12 13.26 1.38
C GLU A 89 -6.91 12.30 1.40
N LEU A 90 -6.33 12.05 2.57
CA LEU A 90 -5.26 11.04 2.73
C LEU A 90 -5.76 9.63 2.39
N LEU A 91 -6.96 9.27 2.86
CA LEU A 91 -7.60 7.99 2.56
C LEU A 91 -7.89 7.82 1.07
N LYS A 92 -8.50 8.83 0.43
CA LYS A 92 -8.75 8.84 -1.02
C LYS A 92 -7.45 8.66 -1.82
N SER A 93 -6.40 9.35 -1.41
CA SER A 93 -5.07 9.25 -2.03
C SER A 93 -4.50 7.84 -1.89
N LEU A 94 -4.63 7.23 -0.71
CA LEU A 94 -4.11 5.89 -0.45
C LEU A 94 -4.85 4.83 -1.27
N ILE A 95 -6.19 4.89 -1.30
CA ILE A 95 -7.03 3.99 -2.12
C ILE A 95 -6.63 4.08 -3.58
N THR A 96 -6.49 5.30 -4.10
CA THR A 96 -6.14 5.54 -5.51
C THR A 96 -4.78 4.94 -5.86
N ARG A 97 -3.78 5.12 -5.00
CA ARG A 97 -2.41 4.64 -5.24
C ARG A 97 -2.30 3.13 -5.11
N VAL A 98 -2.91 2.54 -4.08
CA VAL A 98 -2.96 1.08 -3.92
C VAL A 98 -3.62 0.43 -5.14
N GLY A 99 -4.73 0.98 -5.63
CA GLY A 99 -5.37 0.51 -6.85
C GLY A 99 -4.52 0.72 -8.13
N GLY A 100 -3.59 1.68 -8.12
CA GLY A 100 -2.58 1.84 -9.17
C GLY A 100 -1.53 0.74 -9.15
N VAL A 101 -0.96 0.45 -7.97
CA VAL A 101 0.01 -0.64 -7.76
C VAL A 101 -0.59 -1.99 -8.12
N GLU A 102 -1.82 -2.27 -7.69
CA GLU A 102 -2.52 -3.52 -8.02
C GLU A 102 -2.64 -3.73 -9.53
N ARG A 103 -3.06 -2.69 -10.26
CA ARG A 103 -3.16 -2.74 -11.73
C ARG A 103 -1.80 -3.00 -12.39
N ALA A 104 -0.75 -2.31 -11.96
CA ALA A 104 0.60 -2.50 -12.48
C ALA A 104 1.13 -3.94 -12.23
N LEU A 105 0.84 -4.51 -11.05
CA LEU A 105 1.21 -5.89 -10.73
C LEU A 105 0.45 -6.90 -11.59
N ILE A 106 -0.85 -6.69 -11.82
CA ILE A 106 -1.67 -7.54 -12.70
C ILE A 106 -1.12 -7.49 -14.15
N GLU A 107 -0.80 -6.31 -14.66
CA GLU A 107 -0.24 -6.13 -15.99
C GLU A 107 1.11 -6.84 -16.13
N ARG A 108 2.02 -6.63 -15.17
CA ARG A 108 3.33 -7.29 -15.13
C ARG A 108 3.20 -8.81 -15.07
N ARG A 109 2.25 -9.33 -14.27
CA ARG A 109 1.94 -10.76 -14.23
C ARG A 109 1.48 -11.30 -15.59
N GLY A 110 0.68 -10.52 -16.33
CA GLY A 110 0.26 -10.86 -17.69
C GLY A 110 1.42 -10.94 -18.68
N GLN A 111 2.44 -10.11 -18.51
CA GLN A 111 3.65 -10.09 -19.35
C GLN A 111 4.66 -11.21 -19.01
N LEU A 112 4.67 -11.71 -17.77
CA LEU A 112 5.61 -12.76 -17.35
C LEU A 112 5.39 -14.11 -18.05
N LEU A 113 4.15 -14.49 -18.36
CA LEU A 113 3.85 -15.74 -19.06
C LEU A 113 4.49 -15.83 -20.46
N PRO A 114 4.31 -14.84 -21.36
CA PRO A 114 4.94 -14.87 -22.67
C PRO A 114 6.48 -14.77 -22.60
N ASP A 115 7.03 -14.07 -21.60
CA ASP A 115 8.48 -13.98 -21.40
C ASP A 115 9.10 -15.31 -20.96
N VAL A 116 8.43 -16.03 -20.06
CA VAL A 116 8.82 -17.39 -19.65
C VAL A 116 8.73 -18.33 -20.85
N ASP A 117 7.65 -18.29 -21.63
CA ASP A 117 7.50 -19.13 -22.83
C ASP A 117 8.57 -18.81 -23.89
N ALA A 118 8.92 -17.54 -24.07
CA ALA A 118 9.99 -17.12 -24.96
C ALA A 118 11.37 -17.59 -24.45
N ALA A 119 11.61 -17.53 -23.13
CA ALA A 119 12.83 -18.03 -22.51
C ALA A 119 12.96 -19.57 -22.65
N VAL A 120 11.88 -20.31 -22.39
CA VAL A 120 11.82 -21.77 -22.57
C VAL A 120 12.08 -22.14 -24.02
N ARG A 121 11.42 -21.47 -24.99
CA ARG A 121 11.67 -21.68 -26.43
C ARG A 121 13.12 -21.40 -26.82
N ARG A 122 13.71 -20.28 -26.36
CA ARG A 122 15.13 -19.95 -26.59
C ARG A 122 16.05 -21.03 -26.02
N GLN A 123 15.77 -21.56 -24.84
CA GLN A 123 16.56 -22.62 -24.23
C GLN A 123 16.45 -23.94 -25.01
N GLN A 124 15.25 -24.31 -25.44
CA GLN A 124 15.01 -25.51 -26.25
C GLN A 124 15.73 -25.43 -27.60
N MET A 125 15.66 -24.29 -28.29
CA MET A 125 16.41 -24.07 -29.53
C MET A 125 17.92 -24.17 -29.29
N ARG A 126 18.47 -23.53 -28.26
CA ARG A 126 19.90 -23.64 -27.93
C ARG A 126 20.34 -25.09 -27.67
N LYS A 127 19.50 -25.89 -27.00
CA LYS A 127 19.77 -27.33 -26.80
C LYS A 127 19.73 -28.12 -28.11
N ALA A 128 18.77 -27.85 -28.99
CA ALA A 128 18.64 -28.53 -30.28
C ALA A 128 19.83 -28.26 -31.20
N TYR A 129 20.26 -27.00 -31.31
CA TYR A 129 21.42 -26.61 -32.12
C TYR A 129 22.77 -26.99 -31.47
N GLY A 130 22.85 -27.00 -30.14
CA GLY A 130 24.04 -27.48 -29.42
C GLY A 130 24.24 -28.99 -29.50
N HIS A 131 23.18 -29.77 -29.75
CA HIS A 131 23.23 -31.22 -29.88
C HIS A 131 23.56 -31.68 -31.32
N SER A 132 23.17 -30.90 -32.34
CA SER A 132 23.47 -31.21 -33.75
C SER A 132 24.89 -30.85 -34.19
N GLY A 133 25.62 -30.00 -33.45
CA GLY A 133 27.04 -29.69 -33.73
C GLY A 133 28.06 -30.73 -33.24
N ARG A 134 27.65 -31.80 -32.54
CA ARG A 134 28.56 -32.78 -31.90
C ARG A 134 28.51 -34.20 -32.49
N ARG A 135 27.72 -34.43 -33.56
CA ARG A 135 27.73 -35.68 -34.35
C ARG A 135 28.18 -35.40 -35.77
N GLY A 136 29.46 -35.03 -35.89
CA GLY A 136 30.20 -34.92 -37.15
C GLY A 136 31.57 -35.57 -37.04
N THR A 137 31.68 -36.70 -36.32
CA THR A 137 32.80 -37.63 -36.50
C THR A 137 32.40 -38.58 -37.61
N VAL A 138 32.94 -38.35 -38.80
CA VAL A 138 32.99 -39.31 -39.90
C VAL A 138 34.14 -40.27 -39.60
N PRO A 139 33.91 -41.58 -39.41
CA PRO A 139 34.95 -42.58 -39.47
C PRO A 139 35.03 -43.16 -40.89
N GLY A 140 36.25 -43.33 -41.42
CA GLY A 140 36.53 -44.00 -42.68
C GLY A 140 37.51 -43.22 -43.54
#